data_AF-A0A955C417-F1
#
_entry.id   AF-A0A955C417-F1
#
_cell.length_a   1.000
_cell.length_b   1.000
_cell.length_c   1.000
_cell.angle_alpha   90.00
_cell.angle_beta   90.00
_cell.angle_gamma   90.00
#
_symmetry.space_group_name_H-M   'P 1'
#
loop_
_entity.id
_entity.type
_entity.pdbx_description
1 polymer ?
#
loop_
_entity_poly.entity_id
_entity_poly.type
_entity_poly.pdbx_seq_one_letter_code
_entity_poly.pdbx_strand_id
1 'polypeptide(L)'
;QENGQGEQGRHYWQAGLTTMRTLLSDRYLNPDSHHQGLLLHSIYHRPRNWDYTPPGRAIPCGESCMWGDYHLLEAALYLQRIAQQQPYYTFFGPLQS
;
A
#
# COMPACT_ATOMS: atom_id res chain seq x y z
N GLN A 1 -18.92 11.38 -15.73
CA GLN A 1 -20.01 11.27 -14.74
C GLN A 1 -19.50 11.89 -13.46
N GLU A 2 -19.91 13.12 -13.15
CA GLU A 2 -19.64 13.75 -11.85
C GLU A 2 -20.60 13.13 -10.83
N ASN A 3 -20.21 11.99 -10.27
CA ASN A 3 -20.94 11.43 -9.14
C ASN A 3 -20.64 12.28 -7.91
N GLY A 4 -21.68 12.85 -7.31
CA GLY A 4 -21.60 13.84 -6.25
C GLY A 4 -20.76 13.39 -5.05
N GLN A 5 -19.49 13.79 -5.04
CA GLN A 5 -18.62 13.69 -3.88
C GLN A 5 -18.64 15.05 -3.17
N GLY A 6 -19.61 15.20 -2.26
CA GLY A 6 -19.63 16.33 -1.34
C GLY A 6 -18.37 16.40 -0.45
N GLU A 7 -18.40 17.23 0.58
CA GLU A 7 -17.28 17.45 1.50
C GLU A 7 -16.69 16.14 2.07
N GLN A 8 -17.53 15.15 2.38
CA GLN A 8 -17.11 13.84 2.88
C GLN A 8 -16.25 13.06 1.86
N GLY A 9 -16.58 13.13 0.56
CA GLY A 9 -15.80 12.46 -0.48
C GLY A 9 -14.40 13.05 -0.59
N ARG A 10 -14.28 14.39 -0.51
CA ARG A 10 -12.98 15.08 -0.45
C ARG A 10 -12.18 14.70 0.79
N HIS A 11 -12.85 14.56 1.93
CA HIS A 11 -12.19 14.16 3.18
C HIS A 11 -11.58 12.76 3.07
N TYR A 12 -12.35 11.76 2.61
CA TYR A 12 -11.84 10.39 2.42
C TYR A 12 -10.73 10.33 1.36
N TRP A 13 -10.86 11.11 0.28
CA TRP A 13 -9.81 11.21 -0.73
C TRP A 13 -8.49 11.72 -0.13
N GLN A 14 -8.54 12.81 0.63
CA GLN A 14 -7.35 13.39 1.26
C GLN A 14 -6.75 12.45 2.33
N ALA A 15 -7.58 11.71 3.06
CA ALA A 15 -7.13 10.68 3.97
C ALA A 15 -6.38 9.56 3.23
N GLY A 16 -6.93 9.07 2.10
CA GLY A 16 -6.26 8.08 1.24
C GLY A 16 -4.89 8.54 0.75
N LEU A 17 -4.79 9.78 0.25
CA LEU A 17 -3.50 10.37 -0.16
C LEU A 17 -2.51 10.49 1.01
N THR A 18 -3.00 10.81 2.20
CA THR A 18 -2.16 10.90 3.41
C THR A 18 -1.63 9.54 3.84
N THR A 19 -2.48 8.51 3.79
CA THR A 19 -2.08 7.11 4.03
C THR A 19 -1.02 6.68 3.02
N MET A 20 -1.26 6.91 1.72
CA MET A 20 -0.30 6.53 0.68
C MET A 20 1.03 7.27 0.78
N ARG A 21 1.02 8.56 1.13
CA ARG A 21 2.26 9.30 1.42
C ARG A 21 3.06 8.68 2.55
N THR A 22 2.38 8.14 3.56
CA THR A 22 3.04 7.49 4.70
C THR A 22 3.59 6.12 4.32
N LEU A 23 2.77 5.30 3.65
CA LEU A 23 3.17 3.94 3.25
C LEU A 23 4.28 3.93 2.18
N LEU A 24 4.36 4.96 1.33
CA LEU A 24 5.41 5.10 0.32
C LEU A 24 6.69 5.79 0.85
N SER A 25 6.76 6.11 2.14
CA SER A 25 8.00 6.61 2.76
C SER A 25 8.99 5.49 3.03
N ASP A 26 10.26 5.86 3.22
CA ASP A 26 11.38 4.98 3.59
C ASP A 26 11.18 4.18 4.89
N ARG A 27 10.19 4.56 5.71
CA ARG A 27 9.80 3.82 6.91
C ARG A 27 8.98 2.56 6.59
N TYR A 28 8.20 2.55 5.51
CA TYR A 28 7.24 1.48 5.23
C TYR A 28 7.50 0.81 3.88
N LEU A 29 7.85 1.57 2.86
CA LEU A 29 8.29 1.03 1.58
C LEU A 29 9.73 0.53 1.73
N ASN A 30 9.95 -0.73 1.37
CA ASN A 30 11.28 -1.31 1.42
C ASN A 30 12.13 -0.93 0.20
N PRO A 31 13.27 -0.24 0.37
CA PRO A 31 14.19 0.04 -0.73
C PRO A 31 15.24 -1.05 -0.96
N ASP A 32 15.34 -2.06 -0.08
CA ASP A 32 16.37 -3.09 -0.17
C ASP A 32 16.05 -4.11 -1.27
N SER A 33 16.91 -4.18 -2.28
CA SER A 33 16.79 -5.13 -3.40
C SER A 33 16.98 -6.59 -3.01
N HIS A 34 17.56 -6.88 -1.84
CA HIS A 34 17.69 -8.25 -1.32
C HIS A 34 16.43 -8.72 -0.58
N HIS A 35 15.52 -7.80 -0.24
CA HIS A 35 14.25 -8.13 0.37
C HIS A 35 13.17 -8.32 -0.70
N GLN A 36 12.38 -9.39 -0.59
CA GLN A 36 11.40 -9.76 -1.62
C GLN A 36 10.04 -9.05 -1.47
N GLY A 37 9.78 -8.51 -0.29
CA GLY A 37 8.56 -7.78 0.03
C GLY A 37 8.66 -6.27 -0.10
N LEU A 38 7.54 -5.61 -0.36
CA LEU A 38 7.44 -4.17 -0.59
C LEU A 38 7.08 -3.40 0.68
N LEU A 39 6.08 -3.85 1.43
CA LEU A 39 5.53 -3.17 2.60
C LEU A 39 6.05 -3.80 3.90
N LEU A 40 6.94 -3.09 4.58
CA LEU A 40 7.51 -3.49 5.86
C LEU A 40 6.52 -3.33 7.02
N HIS A 41 6.87 -4.00 8.12
CA HIS A 41 6.15 -3.93 9.41
C HIS A 41 4.75 -4.54 9.36
N SER A 42 4.54 -5.46 8.43
CA SER A 42 3.38 -6.34 8.47
C SER A 42 3.52 -7.31 9.65
N ILE A 43 2.43 -7.51 10.38
CA ILE A 43 2.35 -8.51 11.46
C ILE A 43 1.23 -9.47 11.07
N TYR A 44 1.60 -10.68 10.69
CA TYR A 44 0.65 -11.66 10.16
C TYR A 44 -0.21 -12.27 11.26
N HIS A 45 0.39 -12.70 12.39
CA HIS A 45 -0.40 -13.33 13.45
C HIS A 45 0.23 -13.18 14.84
N ARG A 46 0.02 -12.03 15.47
CA ARG A 46 0.60 -11.71 16.79
C ARG A 46 0.24 -12.70 17.92
N PRO A 47 -1.00 -13.18 18.07
CA PRO A 47 -1.34 -14.07 19.20
C PRO A 47 -0.61 -15.42 19.20
N ARG A 48 -0.13 -15.88 18.03
CA ARG A 48 0.63 -17.14 17.88
C ARG A 48 2.12 -16.89 17.61
N ASN A 49 2.54 -15.63 17.60
CA ASN A 49 3.91 -15.21 17.39
C ASN A 49 4.58 -15.85 16.16
N TRP A 50 3.85 -15.85 15.02
CA TRP A 50 4.37 -16.39 13.76
C TRP A 50 5.45 -15.51 13.13
N ASP A 51 5.43 -14.22 13.44
CA ASP A 51 6.34 -13.23 12.88
C ASP A 51 7.65 -13.15 13.70
N TYR A 52 8.78 -12.98 13.01
CA TYR A 52 10.08 -12.84 13.66
C TYR A 52 10.19 -11.54 14.45
N THR A 53 10.63 -11.66 15.71
CA THR A 53 10.96 -10.50 16.57
C THR A 53 12.48 -10.45 16.73
N PRO A 54 13.16 -9.45 16.14
CA PRO A 54 14.61 -9.31 16.29
C PRO A 54 15.03 -9.12 17.75
N PRO A 55 16.23 -9.57 18.17
CA PRO A 55 16.76 -9.35 19.51
C PRO A 55 16.70 -7.87 19.91
N GLY A 56 16.27 -7.59 21.13
CA GLY A 56 16.14 -6.22 21.65
C GLY A 56 14.89 -5.46 21.19
N ARG A 57 13.99 -6.08 20.44
CA ARG A 57 12.70 -5.48 20.03
C ARG A 57 11.54 -6.07 20.82
N ALA A 58 10.53 -5.23 21.08
CA ALA A 58 9.31 -5.64 21.78
C ALA A 58 8.24 -6.23 20.84
N ILE A 59 8.28 -5.87 19.55
CA ILE A 59 7.29 -6.27 18.54
C ILE A 59 7.99 -6.80 17.28
N PRO A 60 7.32 -7.67 16.48
CA PRO A 60 7.85 -8.15 15.22
C PRO A 60 8.00 -6.99 14.25
N CYS A 61 9.05 -7.02 13.45
CA CYS A 61 9.33 -5.99 12.47
C CYS A 61 10.31 -6.52 11.43
N GLY A 62 10.34 -5.87 10.27
CA GLY A 62 11.23 -6.22 9.17
C GLY A 62 10.59 -7.18 8.16
N GLU A 63 9.49 -7.84 8.53
CA GLU A 63 8.73 -8.72 7.62
C GLU A 63 7.71 -7.92 6.79
N SER A 64 7.40 -8.45 5.61
CA SER A 64 6.25 -8.08 4.78
C SER A 64 5.21 -9.21 4.74
N CYS A 65 4.05 -8.94 4.13
CA CYS A 65 3.12 -10.00 3.80
C CYS A 65 2.52 -9.79 2.41
N MET A 66 2.16 -10.90 1.75
CA MET A 66 1.66 -10.88 0.38
C MET A 66 0.44 -9.97 0.18
N TRP A 67 -0.49 -9.96 1.13
CA TRP A 67 -1.69 -9.11 1.07
C TRP A 67 -1.35 -7.63 1.18
N GLY A 68 -0.39 -7.28 2.03
CA GLY A 68 0.10 -5.91 2.18
C GLY A 68 0.80 -5.42 0.92
N ASP A 69 1.68 -6.25 0.36
CA ASP A 69 2.39 -5.96 -0.88
C ASP A 69 1.42 -5.79 -2.06
N TYR A 70 0.44 -6.70 -2.19
CA TYR A 70 -0.62 -6.62 -3.21
C TYR A 70 -1.38 -5.30 -3.13
N HIS A 71 -1.91 -4.94 -1.95
CA HIS A 71 -2.73 -3.74 -1.81
C HIS A 71 -1.92 -2.44 -1.93
N LEU A 72 -0.66 -2.43 -1.47
CA LEU A 72 0.22 -1.27 -1.67
C LEU A 72 0.47 -1.05 -3.17
N LEU A 73 0.79 -2.12 -3.91
CA LEU A 73 1.04 -2.04 -5.34
C LEU A 73 -0.22 -1.61 -6.11
N GLU A 74 -1.37 -2.21 -5.82
CA GLU A 74 -2.66 -1.86 -6.43
C GLU A 74 -3.01 -0.37 -6.21
N ALA A 75 -2.88 0.11 -4.98
CA ALA A 75 -3.17 1.50 -4.64
C ALA A 75 -2.16 2.48 -5.25
N ALA A 76 -0.86 2.14 -5.24
CA ALA A 76 0.18 2.96 -5.86
C ALA A 76 -0.02 3.07 -7.38
N LEU A 77 -0.35 1.95 -8.04
CA LEU A 77 -0.65 1.90 -9.46
C LEU A 77 -1.90 2.71 -9.80
N TYR A 78 -2.94 2.64 -8.96
CA TYR A 78 -4.14 3.47 -9.12
C TYR A 78 -3.82 4.96 -9.03
N LEU A 79 -3.07 5.40 -8.02
CA LEU A 79 -2.66 6.80 -7.87
C LEU A 79 -1.76 7.26 -9.02
N GLN A 80 -0.82 6.42 -9.47
CA GLN A 80 0.04 6.72 -10.62
C GLN A 80 -0.81 6.97 -11.87
N ARG A 81 -1.81 6.12 -12.14
CA ARG A 81 -2.70 6.29 -13.29
C ARG A 81 -3.50 7.57 -13.22
N ILE A 82 -4.05 7.92 -12.06
CA ILE A 82 -4.74 9.19 -11.86
C ILE A 82 -3.80 10.37 -12.13
N ALA A 83 -2.59 10.34 -11.58
CA ALA A 83 -1.59 11.39 -11.77
C ALA A 83 -1.19 11.55 -13.25
N GLN A 84 -1.20 10.45 -14.01
CA GLN A 84 -0.89 10.41 -15.43
C GLN A 84 -2.13 10.52 -16.34
N GLN A 85 -3.31 10.76 -15.77
CA GLN A 85 -4.60 10.82 -16.49
C GLN A 85 -4.88 9.57 -17.35
N GLN A 86 -4.41 8.41 -16.90
CA GLN A 86 -4.61 7.14 -17.57
C GLN A 86 -5.96 6.51 -17.20
N PRO A 87 -6.50 5.62 -18.06
CA PRO A 87 -7.72 4.88 -17.76
C PRO A 87 -7.60 4.08 -16.46
N TYR A 88 -8.73 3.91 -15.78
CA TYR A 88 -8.83 3.08 -14.58
C TYR A 88 -8.40 1.64 -14.87
N TYR A 89 -7.60 1.07 -13.97
CA TYR A 89 -7.18 -0.32 -14.06
C TYR A 89 -8.36 -1.24 -13.74
N THR A 90 -8.64 -2.19 -14.63
CA THR A 90 -9.70 -3.17 -14.41
C THR A 90 -9.16 -4.56 -14.71
N PHE A 91 -9.86 -5.60 -14.26
CA PHE A 91 -9.40 -6.97 -14.47
C PHE A 91 -9.12 -7.31 -15.96
N PHE A 92 -9.89 -6.74 -16.89
CA PHE A 92 -9.74 -6.94 -18.33
C PHE A 92 -9.14 -5.73 -19.06
N GLY A 93 -8.55 -4.76 -18.36
CA GLY A 93 -8.08 -3.53 -19.01
C GLY A 93 -7.04 -2.71 -18.24
N PRO A 94 -6.46 -1.68 -18.86
CA PRO A 94 -6.79 -1.20 -20.20
C PRO A 94 -6.23 -2.12 -21.29
N LEU A 95 -7.06 -2.46 -22.28
CA LEU A 95 -6.57 -3.07 -23.51
C LEU A 95 -5.66 -2.04 -24.19
N GLN A 96 -4.43 -2.42 -24.53
CA GLN A 96 -3.56 -1.58 -25.34
C GLN A 96 -4.29 -1.29 -26.66
N SER A 97 -4.48 -0.01 -26.98
CA SER A 97 -4.94 0.44 -28.29
C SER A 97 -3.80 0.39 -29.30
#